data_AF-A0A1X7AAI4-F1
#
_entry.id   AF-A0A1X7AAI4-F1
#
_cell.length_a   1.000
_cell.length_b   1.000
_cell.length_c   1.000
_cell.angle_alpha   90.00
_cell.angle_beta   90.00
_cell.angle_gamma   90.00
#
_symmetry.space_group_name_H-M   'P 1'
#
loop_
_entity.id
_entity.type
_entity.pdbx_description
1 polymer ?
#
loop_
_entity_poly.entity_id
_entity_poly.type
_entity_poly.pdbx_seq_one_letter_code
_entity_poly.pdbx_strand_id
1 'polypeptide(L)'
;MDIVTAEERRLIDEALERIPEEKRRIPSGVSGMDRDYVWDPKTQSLITRNEAFKGGFRTMQRAQVPTLADRLKDREIAQDIKDGLSISEIILLRHTARQRIQRVAREDGLEIARPKPAPLRGGREKSVSGDDEEITRKILALVDGQRGLTEIARLAGCHKDAVRLRRDRLKLDIPAAKRRKIA
;
A
#
# COMPACT_ATOMS: atom_id res chain seq x y z
N MET A 1 -21.70 -18.88 7.42
CA MET A 1 -22.26 -19.98 6.63
C MET A 1 -23.44 -19.35 5.95
N ASP A 2 -23.29 -19.03 4.66
CA ASP A 2 -24.30 -18.27 3.93
C ASP A 2 -25.36 -19.28 3.49
N ILE A 3 -26.25 -19.60 4.45
CA ILE A 3 -27.38 -20.47 4.22
C ILE A 3 -28.42 -19.57 3.59
N VAL A 4 -28.47 -19.58 2.26
CA VAL A 4 -29.55 -18.99 1.47
C VAL A 4 -30.86 -19.34 2.13
N THR A 5 -31.62 -18.32 2.51
CA THR A 5 -32.90 -18.50 3.20
C THR A 5 -33.90 -19.19 2.28
N ALA A 6 -34.93 -19.82 2.87
CA ALA A 6 -35.95 -20.51 2.09
C ALA A 6 -36.66 -19.58 1.08
N GLU A 7 -36.77 -18.28 1.41
CA GLU A 7 -37.35 -17.26 0.55
C GLU A 7 -36.43 -16.90 -0.62
N GLU A 8 -35.14 -16.67 -0.36
CA GLU A 8 -34.15 -16.41 -1.41
C GLU A 8 -34.02 -17.59 -2.37
N ARG A 9 -34.12 -18.82 -1.85
CA ARG A 9 -34.07 -20.03 -2.68
C ARG A 9 -35.27 -20.14 -3.61
N ARG A 10 -36.48 -19.80 -3.12
CA ARG A 10 -37.68 -19.73 -3.97
C ARG A 10 -37.56 -18.69 -5.08
N LEU A 11 -37.01 -17.51 -4.78
CA LEU A 11 -36.80 -16.45 -5.78
C LEU A 11 -35.80 -16.88 -6.86
N ILE A 12 -34.75 -17.61 -6.48
CA ILE A 12 -33.78 -18.18 -7.42
C ILE A 12 -34.46 -19.23 -8.31
N ASP A 13 -35.23 -20.15 -7.72
CA ASP A 13 -35.91 -21.21 -8.45
C ASP A 13 -36.94 -20.64 -9.44
N GLU A 14 -37.73 -19.64 -9.04
CA GLU A 14 -38.68 -18.95 -9.91
C GLU A 14 -37.98 -18.22 -11.07
N ALA A 15 -36.83 -17.58 -10.80
CA ALA A 15 -36.05 -16.92 -11.83
C ALA A 15 -35.44 -17.92 -12.83
N LEU A 16 -35.03 -19.10 -12.36
CA LEU A 16 -34.51 -20.18 -13.21
C LEU A 16 -35.61 -20.81 -14.07
N GLU A 17 -36.83 -20.95 -13.55
CA GLU A 17 -37.97 -21.49 -14.29
C GLU A 17 -38.31 -20.67 -15.54
N ARG A 18 -38.12 -19.35 -15.50
CA ARG A 18 -38.34 -18.44 -16.64
C ARG A 18 -37.32 -18.60 -17.78
N ILE A 19 -36.19 -19.25 -17.52
CA ILE A 19 -35.16 -19.51 -18.52
C ILE A 19 -35.41 -20.89 -19.14
N PRO A 20 -35.38 -21.07 -20.48
CA PRO A 20 -35.46 -22.39 -21.11
C PRO A 20 -34.34 -23.31 -20.59
N GLU A 21 -34.64 -24.59 -20.33
CA GLU A 21 -33.73 -25.54 -19.68
C GLU A 21 -32.37 -25.66 -20.39
N GLU A 22 -32.37 -25.59 -21.71
CA GLU A 22 -31.19 -25.59 -22.59
C GLU A 22 -30.25 -24.40 -22.36
N LYS A 23 -30.77 -23.29 -21.83
CA LYS A 23 -30.01 -22.06 -21.52
C LYS A 23 -29.71 -21.90 -20.02
N ARG A 24 -30.27 -22.76 -19.15
CA ARG A 24 -30.01 -22.75 -17.70
C ARG A 24 -28.60 -23.25 -17.37
N ARG A 25 -28.05 -24.13 -18.21
CA ARG A 25 -26.69 -24.66 -18.05
C ARG A 25 -25.71 -23.89 -18.92
N ILE A 26 -24.68 -23.34 -18.29
CA ILE A 26 -23.49 -22.88 -18.99
C ILE A 26 -22.75 -24.15 -19.49
N PRO A 27 -22.53 -24.33 -20.81
CA PRO A 27 -21.79 -25.48 -21.32
C PRO A 27 -20.39 -25.56 -20.72
N SER A 28 -19.85 -26.77 -20.55
CA SER A 28 -18.48 -26.94 -20.08
C SER A 28 -17.50 -26.20 -21.02
N GLY A 29 -16.77 -25.23 -20.48
CA GLY A 29 -15.78 -24.45 -21.24
C GLY A 29 -16.25 -23.10 -21.77
N VAL A 30 -17.48 -22.66 -21.48
CA VAL A 30 -17.98 -21.32 -21.83
C VAL A 30 -17.99 -20.46 -20.57
N SER A 31 -17.34 -19.29 -20.58
CA SER A 31 -17.47 -18.29 -19.51
C SER A 31 -18.57 -17.29 -19.90
N GLY A 32 -19.47 -16.92 -19.00
CA GLY A 32 -20.52 -15.92 -19.24
C GLY A 32 -20.01 -14.47 -19.40
N MET A 33 -18.74 -14.30 -19.74
CA MET A 33 -18.12 -13.01 -20.09
C MET A 33 -17.80 -13.04 -21.59
N ASP A 34 -17.97 -11.92 -22.29
CA ASP A 34 -17.82 -11.71 -23.76
C ASP A 34 -16.41 -11.99 -24.34
N ARG A 35 -15.65 -12.91 -23.75
CA ARG A 35 -14.26 -13.20 -24.11
C ARG A 35 -14.05 -14.72 -24.14
N ASP A 36 -13.35 -15.18 -25.18
CA ASP A 36 -13.00 -16.58 -25.44
C ASP A 36 -11.97 -17.11 -24.41
N TYR A 37 -12.39 -17.25 -23.16
CA TYR A 37 -11.65 -17.95 -22.13
C TYR A 37 -12.02 -19.44 -22.16
N VAL A 38 -11.00 -20.28 -22.32
CA VAL A 38 -11.13 -21.74 -22.22
C VAL A 38 -10.58 -22.18 -20.86
N TRP A 39 -11.35 -22.98 -20.15
CA TRP A 39 -10.93 -23.59 -18.89
C TRP A 39 -9.94 -24.73 -19.15
N ASP A 40 -8.73 -24.65 -18.57
CA ASP A 40 -7.77 -25.75 -18.60
C ASP A 40 -7.89 -26.60 -17.31
N PRO A 41 -8.37 -27.86 -17.42
CA PRO A 41 -8.53 -28.73 -16.27
C PRO A 41 -7.21 -29.21 -15.66
N LYS A 42 -6.10 -29.17 -16.42
CA LYS A 42 -4.79 -29.67 -15.96
C LYS A 42 -4.08 -28.65 -15.07
N THR A 43 -4.17 -27.37 -15.42
CA THR A 43 -3.59 -26.26 -14.64
C THR A 43 -4.60 -25.58 -13.71
N GLN A 44 -5.88 -25.96 -13.79
CA GLN A 44 -7.00 -25.31 -13.10
C GLN A 44 -7.02 -23.79 -13.32
N SER A 45 -6.77 -23.34 -14.55
CA SER A 45 -6.67 -21.93 -14.90
C SER A 45 -7.49 -21.56 -16.14
N LEU A 46 -7.89 -20.29 -16.26
CA LEU A 46 -8.58 -19.74 -17.43
C LEU A 46 -7.54 -19.23 -18.42
N ILE A 47 -7.58 -19.73 -19.66
CA ILE A 47 -6.65 -19.38 -20.73
C ILE A 47 -7.40 -18.63 -21.84
N THR A 48 -6.87 -17.50 -22.30
CA THR A 48 -7.41 -16.80 -23.48
C THR A 48 -6.87 -17.39 -24.77
N ARG A 49 -7.70 -17.54 -25.80
CA ARG A 49 -7.24 -17.92 -27.15
C ARG A 49 -6.48 -16.81 -27.91
N ASN A 50 -6.49 -15.56 -27.44
CA ASN A 50 -5.87 -14.44 -28.15
C ASN A 50 -4.33 -14.40 -27.99
N GLU A 51 -3.60 -14.73 -29.06
CA GLU A 51 -2.12 -14.68 -29.13
C GLU A 51 -1.54 -13.27 -28.92
N ALA A 52 -2.34 -12.21 -29.07
CA ALA A 52 -1.94 -10.82 -28.82
C ALA A 52 -1.56 -10.53 -27.35
N PHE A 53 -1.92 -11.42 -26.42
CA PHE A 53 -1.57 -11.35 -25.00
C PHE A 53 -0.34 -12.20 -24.64
N LYS A 54 0.66 -12.30 -25.55
CA LYS A 54 2.02 -12.80 -25.24
C LYS A 54 2.77 -11.99 -24.16
N GLY A 55 2.18 -10.91 -23.66
CA GLY A 55 2.70 -10.07 -22.57
C GLY A 55 2.51 -10.68 -21.18
N GLY A 56 2.98 -11.91 -21.00
CA GLY A 56 3.12 -12.54 -19.68
C GLY A 56 1.79 -12.98 -19.05
N PHE A 57 1.74 -14.26 -18.70
CA PHE A 57 0.80 -14.78 -17.72
C PHE A 57 0.90 -13.94 -16.44
N ARG A 58 0.07 -12.90 -16.31
CA ARG A 58 -0.44 -12.56 -14.98
C ARG A 58 -1.36 -13.70 -14.65
N THR A 59 -0.79 -14.78 -14.10
CA THR A 59 -1.56 -15.74 -13.36
C THR A 59 -2.39 -14.90 -12.40
N MET A 60 -3.70 -14.80 -12.65
CA MET A 60 -4.61 -14.35 -11.62
C MET A 60 -4.44 -15.42 -10.54
N GLN A 61 -3.51 -15.19 -9.61
CA GLN A 61 -3.38 -16.03 -8.43
C GLN A 61 -4.78 -16.03 -7.85
N ARG A 62 -5.44 -17.20 -7.89
CA ARG A 62 -6.69 -17.42 -7.17
C ARG A 62 -6.46 -16.82 -5.80
N ALA A 63 -7.19 -15.75 -5.47
CA ALA A 63 -7.17 -15.21 -4.13
C ALA A 63 -7.42 -16.40 -3.21
N GLN A 64 -6.48 -16.71 -2.31
CA GLN A 64 -6.66 -17.82 -1.40
C GLN A 64 -8.01 -17.65 -0.71
N VAL A 65 -8.87 -18.66 -0.81
CA VAL A 65 -10.19 -18.61 -0.20
C VAL A 65 -9.96 -18.41 1.30
N PRO A 66 -10.47 -17.31 1.92
CA PRO A 66 -10.22 -17.04 3.31
C PRO A 66 -10.68 -18.21 4.17
N THR A 67 -9.79 -18.70 5.04
CA THR A 67 -10.12 -19.79 5.96
C THR A 67 -11.16 -19.33 7.00
N LEU A 68 -11.79 -20.27 7.70
CA LEU A 68 -12.70 -19.92 8.81
C LEU A 68 -11.98 -19.11 9.89
N ALA A 69 -10.72 -19.43 10.18
CA ALA A 69 -9.90 -18.67 11.12
C ALA A 69 -9.67 -17.22 10.65
N ASP A 70 -9.52 -17.01 9.33
CA ASP A 70 -9.38 -15.67 8.78
C ASP A 70 -10.66 -14.85 8.91
N ARG A 71 -11.81 -15.47 8.69
CA ARG A 71 -13.12 -14.81 8.86
C ARG A 71 -13.39 -14.44 10.32
N LEU A 72 -12.96 -15.27 11.28
CA LEU A 72 -13.06 -14.95 12.70
C LEU A 72 -12.18 -13.75 13.07
N LYS A 73 -10.93 -13.73 12.60
CA LYS A 73 -10.03 -12.57 12.79
C LYS A 73 -10.58 -11.30 12.17
N ASP A 74 -11.17 -11.39 10.97
CA ASP A 74 -11.73 -10.23 10.29
C ASP A 74 -12.96 -9.69 11.04
N ARG A 75 -13.78 -10.57 11.64
CA ARG A 75 -14.88 -10.15 12.54
C ARG A 75 -14.39 -9.48 13.82
N GLU A 76 -13.33 -10.00 14.44
CA GLU A 76 -12.72 -9.36 15.62
C GLU A 76 -12.18 -7.97 15.28
N ILE A 77 -11.50 -7.81 14.13
CA ILE A 77 -11.02 -6.52 13.65
C ILE A 77 -12.20 -5.57 13.39
N ALA A 78 -13.27 -6.04 12.77
CA ALA A 78 -14.47 -5.24 12.52
C ALA A 78 -15.10 -4.75 13.83
N GLN A 79 -15.13 -5.61 14.86
CA GLN A 79 -15.60 -5.23 16.19
C GLN A 79 -14.68 -4.17 16.83
N ASP A 80 -13.36 -4.36 16.80
CA ASP A 80 -12.41 -3.38 17.34
C ASP A 80 -12.55 -2.01 16.64
N ILE A 81 -12.83 -1.98 15.33
CA ILE A 81 -13.10 -0.73 14.60
C ILE A 81 -14.40 -0.08 15.07
N LYS A 82 -15.48 -0.86 15.26
CA LYS A 82 -16.77 -0.38 15.78
C LYS A 82 -16.65 0.16 17.21
N ASP A 83 -15.79 -0.45 18.01
CA ASP A 83 -15.47 -0.02 19.37
C ASP A 83 -14.61 1.27 19.38
N GLY A 84 -14.26 1.80 18.21
CA GLY A 84 -13.59 3.09 18.04
C GLY A 84 -12.07 3.03 18.21
N LEU A 85 -11.46 1.84 18.14
CA LEU A 85 -10.00 1.72 18.21
C LEU A 85 -9.34 2.28 16.94
N SER A 86 -8.21 2.95 17.13
CA SER A 86 -7.36 3.38 16.03
C SER A 86 -6.58 2.20 15.44
N ILE A 87 -6.15 2.34 14.18
CA ILE A 87 -5.33 1.33 13.49
C ILE A 87 -4.13 0.90 14.35
N SER A 88 -3.46 1.84 15.02
CA SER A 88 -2.29 1.56 15.84
C SER A 88 -2.62 0.66 17.04
N GLU A 89 -3.77 0.90 17.69
CA GLU A 89 -4.24 0.09 18.82
C GLU A 89 -4.61 -1.32 18.36
N ILE A 90 -5.29 -1.45 17.21
CA ILE A 90 -5.66 -2.76 16.63
C ILE A 90 -4.40 -3.56 16.22
N ILE A 91 -3.39 -2.90 15.64
CA ILE A 91 -2.11 -3.55 15.31
C ILE A 91 -1.44 -4.10 16.57
N LEU A 92 -1.43 -3.33 17.66
CA LEU A 92 -0.82 -3.75 18.93
C LEU A 92 -1.62 -4.87 19.60
N LEU A 93 -2.95 -4.79 19.57
CA LEU A 93 -3.85 -5.75 20.22
C LEU A 93 -3.87 -7.11 19.49
N ARG A 94 -3.95 -7.08 18.16
CA ARG A 94 -4.19 -8.28 17.34
C ARG A 94 -2.95 -8.78 16.61
N HIS A 95 -1.84 -8.04 16.67
CA HIS A 95 -0.60 -8.33 15.92
C HIS A 95 -0.85 -8.56 14.42
N THR A 96 -1.76 -7.79 13.84
CA THR A 96 -2.14 -7.91 12.42
C THR A 96 -1.54 -6.80 11.56
N ALA A 97 -1.36 -7.09 10.27
CA ALA A 97 -0.87 -6.12 9.32
C ALA A 97 -1.91 -5.02 9.07
N ARG A 98 -1.43 -3.77 8.99
CA ARG A 98 -2.25 -2.58 8.65
C ARG A 98 -3.14 -2.79 7.42
N GLN A 99 -2.62 -3.45 6.39
CA GLN A 99 -3.33 -3.71 5.14
C GLN A 99 -4.60 -4.55 5.35
N ARG A 100 -4.58 -5.51 6.28
CA ARG A 100 -5.72 -6.35 6.61
C ARG A 100 -6.82 -5.54 7.30
N ILE A 101 -6.46 -4.68 8.25
CA ILE A 101 -7.39 -3.78 8.96
C ILE A 101 -8.07 -2.82 7.96
N GLN A 102 -7.30 -2.21 7.07
CA GLN A 102 -7.83 -1.34 6.02
C GLN A 102 -8.68 -2.08 4.98
N ARG A 103 -8.45 -3.39 4.78
CA ARG A 103 -9.32 -4.22 3.93
C ARG A 103 -10.66 -4.43 4.61
N VAL A 104 -10.67 -4.91 5.86
CA VAL A 104 -11.89 -5.15 6.64
C VAL A 104 -12.74 -3.89 6.77
N ALA A 105 -12.12 -2.75 7.08
CA ALA A 105 -12.84 -1.48 7.16
C ALA A 105 -13.53 -1.09 5.83
N ARG A 106 -12.90 -1.39 4.69
CA ARG A 106 -13.49 -1.09 3.37
C ARG A 106 -14.59 -2.09 2.99
N GLU A 107 -14.40 -3.37 3.30
CA GLU A 107 -15.36 -4.43 3.01
C GLU A 107 -16.65 -4.25 3.83
N ASP A 108 -16.52 -3.84 5.10
CA ASP A 108 -17.66 -3.65 6.02
C ASP A 108 -18.16 -2.20 6.09
N GLY A 109 -17.58 -1.27 5.32
CA GLY A 109 -17.99 0.15 5.29
C GLY A 109 -17.79 0.90 6.59
N LEU A 110 -16.78 0.54 7.39
CA LEU A 110 -16.53 1.10 8.72
C LEU A 110 -15.58 2.32 8.66
N GLU A 111 -15.94 3.38 9.39
CA GLU A 111 -15.05 4.51 9.59
C GLU A 111 -14.04 4.20 10.69
N ILE A 112 -12.75 4.26 10.33
CA ILE A 112 -11.68 4.03 11.31
C ILE A 112 -11.42 5.32 12.08
N ALA A 113 -11.40 5.23 13.41
CA ALA A 113 -11.03 6.32 14.28
C ALA A 113 -9.68 6.91 13.85
N ARG A 114 -9.62 8.24 13.71
CA ARG A 114 -8.37 8.93 13.40
C ARG A 114 -7.37 8.60 14.50
N PRO A 115 -6.10 8.31 14.15
CA PRO A 115 -5.09 8.14 15.18
C PRO A 115 -5.10 9.39 16.05
N LYS A 116 -5.30 9.22 17.36
CA LYS A 116 -4.98 10.27 18.32
C LYS A 116 -3.55 10.70 18.00
N PRO A 117 -3.25 12.00 17.93
CA PRO A 117 -1.89 12.45 17.69
C PRO A 117 -1.03 11.75 18.73
N ALA A 118 -0.19 10.82 18.27
CA ALA A 118 0.77 10.19 19.14
C ALA A 118 1.56 11.35 19.77
N PRO A 119 1.82 11.36 21.09
CA PRO A 119 2.86 12.23 21.61
C PRO A 119 4.07 11.93 20.72
N LEU A 120 4.57 12.96 20.03
CA LEU A 120 5.70 12.89 19.12
C LEU A 120 6.71 11.92 19.73
N ARG A 121 6.72 10.68 19.24
CA ARG A 121 7.66 9.67 19.71
C ARG A 121 8.99 10.31 19.42
N GLY A 122 9.68 10.73 20.49
CA GLY A 122 10.72 11.75 20.48
C GLY A 122 11.49 11.63 19.18
N GLY A 123 11.40 12.68 18.35
CA GLY A 123 12.27 12.80 17.20
C GLY A 123 13.63 12.45 17.73
N ARG A 124 14.15 11.29 17.30
CA ARG A 124 15.39 10.72 17.80
C ARG A 124 16.36 11.88 17.81
N GLU A 125 16.63 12.42 19.00
CA GLU A 125 17.69 13.36 19.19
C GLU A 125 18.88 12.53 18.73
N LYS A 126 19.28 12.76 17.48
CA LYS A 126 20.59 12.35 17.04
C LYS A 126 21.45 13.10 18.03
N SER A 127 21.91 12.36 19.04
CA SER A 127 23.04 12.74 19.85
C SER A 127 23.98 13.42 18.88
N VAL A 128 24.14 14.73 19.07
CA VAL A 128 25.09 15.53 18.33
C VAL A 128 26.42 14.88 18.69
N SER A 129 26.85 13.93 17.86
CA SER A 129 28.21 13.40 17.91
C SER A 129 29.12 14.62 17.89
N GLY A 130 30.21 14.63 18.63
CA GLY A 130 31.20 15.72 18.54
C GLY A 130 31.58 16.05 17.09
N ASP A 131 31.50 15.06 16.19
CA ASP A 131 31.67 15.22 14.75
C ASP A 131 30.71 16.24 14.11
N ASP A 132 29.47 16.38 14.59
CA ASP A 132 28.43 17.22 14.00
C ASP A 132 28.71 18.71 14.26
N GLU A 133 29.31 19.04 15.41
CA GLU A 133 29.82 20.39 15.70
C GLU A 133 31.08 20.71 14.90
N GLU A 134 32.01 19.76 14.80
CA GLU A 134 33.22 19.93 13.99
C GLU A 134 32.92 20.12 12.51
N ILE A 135 31.99 19.33 11.96
CA ILE A 135 31.52 19.48 10.58
C ILE A 135 30.85 20.84 10.41
N THR A 136 30.06 21.29 11.40
CA THR A 136 29.41 22.60 11.34
C THR A 136 30.45 23.73 11.34
N ARG A 137 31.50 23.65 12.16
CA ARG A 137 32.60 24.64 12.15
C ARG A 137 33.36 24.64 10.82
N LYS A 138 33.66 23.47 10.26
CA LYS A 138 34.30 23.33 8.95
C LYS A 138 33.44 23.94 7.84
N ILE A 139 32.13 23.67 7.84
CA ILE A 139 31.20 24.27 6.87
C ILE A 139 31.19 25.79 7.02
N LEU A 140 31.04 26.33 8.23
CA LEU A 140 31.01 27.77 8.49
C LEU A 140 32.28 28.48 8.01
N ALA A 141 33.46 27.89 8.24
CA ALA A 141 34.73 28.44 7.77
C ALA A 141 34.87 28.47 6.24
N LEU A 142 34.05 27.69 5.52
CA LEU A 142 34.08 27.57 4.06
C LEU A 142 32.95 28.32 3.36
N VAL A 143 32.01 28.94 4.11
CA VAL A 143 30.95 29.76 3.53
C VAL A 143 31.49 31.16 3.22
N ASP A 144 31.75 31.41 1.94
CA ASP A 144 32.24 32.69 1.41
C ASP A 144 31.23 33.38 0.47
N GLY A 145 30.01 32.83 0.33
CA GLY A 145 28.98 33.34 -0.60
C GLY A 145 29.25 33.03 -2.07
N GLN A 146 30.37 32.40 -2.42
CA GLN A 146 30.76 32.12 -3.80
C GLN A 146 30.72 30.61 -4.12
N ARG A 147 31.09 29.77 -3.16
CA ARG A 147 31.20 28.32 -3.35
C ARG A 147 29.86 27.61 -3.30
N GLY A 148 29.68 26.64 -4.18
CA GLY A 148 28.45 25.84 -4.23
C GLY A 148 28.41 24.73 -3.17
N LEU A 149 27.20 24.22 -2.86
CA LEU A 149 26.98 23.14 -1.89
C LEU A 149 27.89 21.92 -2.07
N THR A 150 28.13 21.50 -3.32
CA THR A 150 28.95 20.32 -3.62
C THR A 150 30.43 20.56 -3.31
N GLU A 151 30.91 21.77 -3.53
CA GLU A 151 32.30 22.16 -3.30
C GLU A 151 32.59 22.28 -1.81
N ILE A 152 31.69 22.92 -1.07
CA ILE A 152 31.74 23.00 0.40
C ILE A 152 31.69 21.60 1.02
N ALA A 153 30.82 20.71 0.54
CA ALA A 153 30.72 19.33 1.02
C ALA A 153 32.03 18.55 0.83
N ARG A 154 32.66 18.70 -0.33
CA ARG A 154 33.96 18.07 -0.65
C ARG A 154 35.07 18.55 0.28
N LEU A 155 35.17 19.86 0.50
CA LEU A 155 36.21 20.46 1.35
C LEU A 155 35.99 20.16 2.84
N ALA A 156 34.73 20.11 3.29
CA ALA A 156 34.38 19.76 4.67
C ALA A 156 34.43 18.24 4.94
N GLY A 157 34.61 17.40 3.90
CA GLY A 157 34.65 15.94 4.04
C GLY A 157 33.29 15.33 4.45
N CYS A 158 32.18 15.95 4.06
CA CYS A 158 30.83 15.54 4.48
C CYS A 158 29.88 15.34 3.29
N HIS A 159 28.74 14.69 3.52
CA HIS A 159 27.71 14.52 2.50
C HIS A 159 27.05 15.86 2.14
N LYS A 160 26.69 16.06 0.87
CA LYS A 160 26.03 17.29 0.37
C LYS A 160 24.75 17.64 1.14
N ASP A 161 24.00 16.63 1.58
CA ASP A 161 22.78 16.84 2.37
C ASP A 161 23.06 17.42 3.76
N ALA A 162 24.23 17.13 4.35
CA ALA A 162 24.63 17.73 5.60
C ALA A 162 24.77 19.25 5.43
N VAL A 163 25.47 19.69 4.38
CA VAL A 163 25.62 21.11 4.04
C VAL A 163 24.27 21.76 3.75
N ARG A 164 23.38 21.09 3.00
CA ARG A 164 22.02 21.59 2.74
C ARG A 164 21.23 21.81 4.03
N LEU A 165 21.27 20.82 4.93
CA LEU A 165 20.58 20.90 6.22
C LEU A 165 21.12 22.04 7.09
N ARG A 166 22.44 22.28 7.10
CA ARG A 166 23.04 23.41 7.83
C ARG A 166 22.74 24.75 7.19
N ARG A 167 22.76 24.84 5.86
CA ARG A 167 22.33 26.02 5.12
C ARG A 167 20.92 26.43 5.51
N ASP A 168 19.99 25.47 5.51
CA ASP A 168 18.59 25.73 5.80
C ASP A 168 18.38 26.05 7.29
N ARG A 169 19.09 25.38 8.20
CA ARG A 169 19.01 25.60 9.65
C ARG A 169 19.65 26.93 10.10
N LEU A 170 20.82 27.27 9.57
CA LEU A 170 21.64 28.42 9.96
C LEU A 170 21.50 29.62 9.00
N LYS A 171 20.64 29.51 7.97
CA LYS A 171 20.42 30.54 6.94
C LYS A 171 21.72 31.02 6.28
N LEU A 172 22.60 30.07 5.92
CA LEU A 172 23.90 30.39 5.32
C LEU A 172 23.75 30.82 3.86
N ASP A 173 24.51 31.84 3.46
CA ASP A 173 24.54 32.32 2.08
C ASP A 173 25.41 31.40 1.22
N ILE A 174 24.78 30.36 0.67
CA ILE A 174 25.42 29.40 -0.23
C ILE A 174 24.64 29.40 -1.53
N PRO A 175 25.26 29.83 -2.66
CA PRO A 175 24.57 29.89 -3.94
C PRO A 175 24.04 28.51 -4.32
N ALA A 176 22.74 28.46 -4.62
CA ALA A 176 22.16 27.29 -5.27
C ALA A 176 22.89 27.08 -6.61
N ALA A 177 23.23 25.84 -6.92
CA ALA A 177 23.99 25.51 -8.13
C ALA A 177 23.39 26.27 -9.32
N LYS A 178 24.19 27.16 -9.94
CA LYS A 178 23.77 27.91 -11.14
C LYS A 178 23.30 26.86 -12.14
N ARG A 179 22.00 26.90 -12.51
CA ARG A 179 21.51 26.15 -13.66
C ARG A 179 22.39 26.58 -14.82
N ARG A 180 23.20 25.66 -15.36
CA ARG A 180 23.91 25.92 -16.61
C ARG A 180 22.84 26.33 -17.62
N LYS A 181 22.84 27.60 -18.03
CA LYS A 181 22.22 27.98 -19.29
C LYS A 181 23.01 27.22 -20.35
N ILE A 182 22.39 26.18 -20.88
CA ILE A 182 22.85 25.55 -22.12
C ILE A 182 22.65 26.63 -23.17
N ALA A 183 23.75 27.17 -23.66
CA ALA A 183 23.78 28.03 -24.85
C ALA A 183 23.70 27.15 -26.09
#